data_AF-A0AB39GHP6-F1
#
_entry.id   AF-A0AB39GHP6-F1
#
_cell.length_a   1.000
_cell.length_b   1.000
_cell.length_c   1.000
_cell.angle_alpha   90.00
_cell.angle_beta   90.00
_cell.angle_gamma   90.00
#
_symmetry.space_group_name_H-M   'P 1'
#
loop_
_entity.id
_entity.type
_entity.pdbx_description
1 polymer ?
#
loop_
_entity_poly.entity_id
_entity_poly.type
_entity_poly.pdbx_seq_one_letter_code
_entity_poly.pdbx_strand_id
1 'polypeptide(L)'
;MTLPLAFTPAEADLLGRTADALCAYLGRPVIAEIVSETGDGYEWALFALPLAPQDEDEDKPRVQAGGPGARFLGNCGGLDLSDGQAVDCEFLWAIQLSDLEGARYIKVDAQGEEVAWTDALTDLLPFDLQDAQAPADDEEDEDDEEDGEDAPDRNA
;
A
#
# COMPACT_ATOMS: atom_id res chain seq x y z
N MET A 1 -29.87 -3.13 -5.62
CA MET A 1 -29.30 -3.00 -4.26
C MET A 1 -28.04 -2.20 -4.45
N THR A 2 -28.02 -0.95 -3.98
CA THR A 2 -26.81 -0.11 -4.03
C THR A 2 -25.75 -0.76 -3.16
N LEU A 3 -24.66 -1.22 -3.78
CA LEU A 3 -23.51 -1.72 -3.05
C LEU A 3 -22.93 -0.55 -2.24
N PRO A 4 -22.52 -0.75 -0.97
CA PRO A 4 -21.76 0.27 -0.27
C PRO A 4 -20.49 0.54 -1.07
N LEU A 5 -20.29 1.80 -1.44
CA LEU A 5 -19.14 2.27 -2.21
C LEU A 5 -18.01 2.60 -1.24
N ALA A 6 -17.73 1.62 -0.37
CA ALA A 6 -16.72 1.67 0.65
C ALA A 6 -15.74 0.50 0.45
N PHE A 7 -14.47 0.76 0.74
CA PHE A 7 -13.45 -0.27 0.74
C PHE A 7 -13.63 -1.17 1.96
N THR A 8 -13.72 -2.46 1.70
CA THR A 8 -13.66 -3.53 2.69
C THR A 8 -12.28 -3.56 3.35
N PRO A 9 -12.16 -4.11 4.57
CA PRO A 9 -10.87 -4.24 5.23
C PRO A 9 -9.84 -5.04 4.41
N ALA A 10 -10.28 -6.02 3.61
CA ALA A 10 -9.39 -6.80 2.74
C ALA A 10 -8.80 -5.95 1.60
N GLU A 11 -9.61 -5.09 0.99
CA GLU A 11 -9.15 -4.17 -0.06
C GLU A 11 -8.23 -3.09 0.50
N ALA A 12 -8.58 -2.56 1.67
CA ALA A 12 -7.74 -1.61 2.39
C ALA A 12 -6.36 -2.19 2.73
N ASP A 13 -6.30 -3.46 3.18
CA ASP A 13 -5.03 -4.17 3.41
C ASP A 13 -4.22 -4.31 2.12
N LEU A 14 -4.88 -4.66 1.03
CA LEU A 14 -4.24 -4.86 -0.27
C LEU A 14 -3.69 -3.55 -0.85
N LEU A 15 -4.43 -2.46 -0.74
CA LEU A 15 -3.97 -1.11 -1.08
C LEU A 15 -2.77 -0.70 -0.22
N GLY A 16 -2.81 -0.99 1.09
CA GLY A 16 -1.68 -0.78 2.00
C GLY A 16 -0.43 -1.53 1.57
N ARG A 17 -0.54 -2.83 1.27
CA ARG A 17 0.56 -3.64 0.73
C ARG A 17 1.09 -3.09 -0.60
N THR A 18 0.20 -2.55 -1.45
CA THR A 18 0.62 -1.90 -2.70
C THR A 18 1.46 -0.67 -2.41
N ALA A 19 1.06 0.14 -1.43
CA ALA A 19 1.82 1.31 -0.99
C ALA A 19 3.21 0.90 -0.48
N ASP A 20 3.28 -0.14 0.35
CA ASP A 20 4.55 -0.66 0.89
C ASP A 20 5.45 -1.24 -0.22
N ALA A 21 4.88 -1.95 -1.19
CA ALA A 21 5.61 -2.43 -2.36
C ALA A 21 6.13 -1.27 -3.23
N LEU A 22 5.32 -0.23 -3.43
CA LEU A 22 5.77 1.00 -4.09
C LEU A 22 6.88 1.70 -3.31
N CYS A 23 6.82 1.71 -1.98
CA CYS A 23 7.89 2.27 -1.14
C CYS A 23 9.22 1.56 -1.40
N ALA A 24 9.19 0.23 -1.38
CA ALA A 24 10.37 -0.59 -1.62
C ALA A 24 10.89 -0.44 -3.06
N TYR A 25 9.99 -0.36 -4.04
CA TYR A 25 10.34 -0.23 -5.45
C TYR A 25 10.90 1.15 -5.82
N LEU A 26 10.27 2.23 -5.34
CA LEU A 26 10.71 3.61 -5.62
C LEU A 26 11.88 4.04 -4.71
N GLY A 27 12.09 3.36 -3.59
CA GLY A 27 13.04 3.77 -2.55
C GLY A 27 12.65 5.08 -1.87
N ARG A 28 11.37 5.45 -1.94
CA ARG A 28 10.79 6.67 -1.36
C ARG A 28 9.54 6.29 -0.56
N PRO A 29 9.24 6.96 0.56
CA PRO A 29 7.99 6.72 1.27
C PRO A 29 6.80 7.05 0.36
N VAL A 30 5.79 6.18 0.33
CA VAL A 30 4.53 6.34 -0.40
C VAL A 30 3.42 6.29 0.62
N ILE A 31 2.53 7.28 0.56
CA ILE A 31 1.38 7.40 1.42
C ILE A 31 0.18 6.91 0.64
N ALA A 32 -0.58 5.99 1.24
CA ALA A 32 -1.89 5.58 0.75
C ALA A 32 -2.94 6.04 1.75
N GLU A 33 -3.95 6.76 1.28
CA GLU A 33 -5.02 7.29 2.11
C GLU A 33 -6.38 6.99 1.50
N ILE A 34 -7.30 6.47 2.31
CA ILE A 34 -8.72 6.41 1.95
C ILE A 34 -9.36 7.73 2.35
N VAL A 35 -9.90 8.42 1.35
CA VAL A 35 -10.74 9.60 1.55
C VAL A 35 -12.18 9.19 1.30
N SER A 36 -13.05 9.50 2.25
CA SER A 36 -14.49 9.24 2.16
C SER A 36 -15.20 10.58 1.94
N GLU A 37 -15.82 10.79 0.78
CA GLU A 37 -16.49 12.07 0.52
C GLU A 37 -17.82 12.12 1.30
N THR A 38 -17.91 13.06 2.25
CA THR A 38 -19.05 13.18 3.17
C THR A 38 -20.21 13.87 2.47
N GLY A 39 -20.84 13.19 1.51
CA GLY A 39 -21.98 13.73 0.76
C GLY A 39 -22.44 12.80 -0.36
N ASP A 40 -21.47 12.29 -1.12
CA ASP A 40 -21.74 11.47 -2.31
C ASP A 40 -21.65 9.96 -2.03
N GLY A 41 -21.01 9.58 -0.92
CA GLY A 41 -21.04 8.20 -0.43
C GLY A 41 -20.07 7.25 -1.15
N TYR A 42 -19.15 7.77 -1.95
CA TYR A 42 -18.05 7.03 -2.57
C TYR A 42 -16.75 7.22 -1.76
N GLU A 43 -16.00 6.14 -1.57
CA GLU A 43 -14.62 6.19 -1.08
C GLU A 43 -13.63 6.10 -2.24
N TRP A 44 -12.50 6.77 -2.07
CA TRP A 44 -11.39 6.75 -3.03
C TRP A 44 -10.08 6.57 -2.27
N ALA A 45 -9.22 5.71 -2.81
CA ALA A 45 -7.91 5.41 -2.28
C ALA A 45 -6.88 6.16 -3.10
N LEU A 46 -6.26 7.18 -2.51
CA LEU A 46 -5.22 7.97 -3.15
C LEU A 46 -3.84 7.47 -2.77
N PHE A 47 -2.91 7.52 -3.72
CA PHE A 47 -1.50 7.24 -3.52
C PHE A 47 -0.71 8.51 -3.83
N ALA A 48 0.12 8.92 -2.87
CA ALA A 48 0.90 10.14 -2.98
C ALA A 48 2.31 9.96 -2.40
N LEU A 49 3.28 10.68 -2.95
CA LEU A 49 4.65 10.72 -2.44
C LEU A 49 4.85 11.98 -1.61
N PRO A 50 5.23 11.90 -0.33
CA PRO A 50 5.52 13.08 0.45
C PRO A 50 6.71 13.81 -0.16
N LEU A 51 6.50 15.09 -0.45
CA LEU A 51 7.52 15.97 -1.00
C LEU A 51 8.32 16.58 0.14
N ALA A 52 9.63 16.74 -0.07
CA ALA A 52 10.42 17.51 0.88
C ALA A 52 10.03 19.00 0.76
N PRO A 53 10.17 19.80 1.83
CA PRO A 53 9.89 21.24 1.79
C PRO A 53 10.73 22.03 0.78
N GLN A 54 11.76 21.39 0.20
CA GLN A 54 12.63 21.94 -0.84
C GLN A 54 12.27 21.47 -2.27
N ASP A 55 11.28 20.59 -2.42
CA ASP A 55 10.74 20.19 -3.73
C ASP A 55 9.73 21.26 -4.19
N GLU A 56 10.21 22.22 -4.98
CA GLU A 56 9.42 23.30 -5.59
C GLU A 56 8.90 22.93 -7.00
N ASP A 57 8.79 21.65 -7.33
CA ASP A 57 8.19 21.21 -8.60
C ASP A 57 6.67 21.57 -8.61
N GLU A 58 6.35 22.72 -9.21
CA GLU A 58 4.98 23.22 -9.43
C GLU A 58 4.27 22.52 -10.59
N ASP A 59 4.99 21.82 -11.47
CA ASP A 59 4.43 21.15 -12.65
C ASP A 59 3.65 19.87 -12.30
N LYS A 60 3.75 19.39 -11.05
CA LYS A 60 3.12 18.15 -10.62
C LYS A 60 1.93 18.42 -9.70
N PRO A 61 0.85 17.62 -9.79
CA PRO A 61 -0.31 17.77 -8.93
C PRO A 61 0.08 17.49 -7.48
N ARG A 62 -0.12 18.48 -6.62
CA ARG A 62 0.20 18.40 -5.19
C ARG A 62 -1.09 18.14 -4.42
N VAL A 63 -1.08 17.13 -3.57
CA VAL A 63 -2.16 16.81 -2.65
C VAL A 63 -1.64 16.95 -1.23
N GLN A 64 -2.51 17.34 -0.32
CA GLN A 64 -2.22 17.25 1.09
C GLN A 64 -2.80 15.93 1.59
N ALA A 65 -1.91 15.01 1.94
CA ALA A 65 -2.30 13.76 2.58
C ALA A 65 -2.35 14.00 4.10
N GLY A 66 -3.40 13.50 4.73
CA GLY A 66 -3.63 13.68 6.16
C GLY A 66 -4.62 14.77 6.55
N GLY A 67 -4.91 14.82 7.85
CA GLY A 67 -5.88 15.72 8.45
C GLY A 67 -6.90 14.98 9.34
N PRO A 68 -7.84 15.72 9.95
CA PRO A 68 -8.84 15.13 10.83
C PRO A 68 -9.80 14.22 10.04
N GLY A 69 -9.63 12.91 10.20
CA GLY A 69 -10.41 11.89 9.50
C GLY A 69 -9.67 11.16 8.38
N ALA A 70 -8.38 11.48 8.16
CA ALA A 70 -7.54 10.74 7.23
C ALA A 70 -7.39 9.28 7.64
N ARG A 71 -7.64 8.35 6.71
CA ARG A 71 -7.50 6.91 6.94
C ARG A 71 -6.34 6.39 6.12
N PHE A 72 -5.15 6.46 6.70
CA PHE A 72 -3.94 5.93 6.09
C PHE A 72 -3.96 4.40 6.02
N LEU A 73 -3.33 3.87 4.97
CA LEU A 73 -3.19 2.45 4.70
C LEU A 73 -1.72 2.05 4.61
N GLY A 74 -1.42 0.81 5.04
CA GLY A 74 -0.06 0.28 5.04
C GLY A 74 0.84 0.98 6.05
N ASN A 75 2.16 0.91 5.82
CA ASN A 75 3.15 1.50 6.74
C ASN A 75 3.54 2.95 6.39
N CYS A 76 3.00 3.54 5.32
CA CYS A 76 3.36 4.89 4.83
C CYS A 76 4.88 5.10 4.70
N GLY A 77 5.64 4.04 4.37
CA GLY A 77 7.10 4.08 4.32
C GLY A 77 7.79 4.38 5.68
N GLY A 78 7.10 4.18 6.80
CA GLY A 78 7.57 4.49 8.15
C GLY A 78 7.36 5.94 8.60
N LEU A 79 6.53 6.71 7.88
CA LEU A 79 6.17 8.07 8.30
C LEU A 79 5.15 8.05 9.42
N ASP A 80 5.44 8.78 10.50
CA ASP A 80 4.49 8.99 11.58
C ASP A 80 3.52 10.12 11.20
N LEU A 81 2.41 9.73 10.55
CA LEU A 81 1.31 10.64 10.19
C LEU A 81 0.22 10.70 11.28
N SER A 82 0.50 10.09 12.45
CA SER A 82 -0.42 9.98 13.60
C SER A 82 -0.73 11.33 14.27
N ASP A 83 0.09 12.37 14.01
CA ASP A 83 -0.09 13.70 14.59
C ASP A 83 -1.20 14.52 13.90
N GLY A 84 -1.80 13.99 12.83
CA GLY A 84 -2.87 14.67 12.07
C GLY A 84 -2.35 15.88 11.27
N GLN A 85 -1.04 16.00 11.13
CA GLN A 85 -0.39 17.03 10.34
C GLN A 85 -0.54 16.71 8.86
N ALA A 86 -1.13 17.62 8.10
CA ALA A 86 -1.19 17.52 6.65
C ALA A 86 0.23 17.59 6.09
N VAL A 87 0.58 16.64 5.23
CA VAL A 87 1.88 16.59 4.55
C VAL A 87 1.65 16.87 3.07
N ASP A 88 2.43 17.81 2.52
CA ASP A 88 2.41 18.05 1.08
C ASP A 88 3.03 16.86 0.35
N CYS A 89 2.24 16.28 -0.54
CA CYS A 89 2.59 15.09 -1.30
C CYS A 89 2.35 15.33 -2.79
N GLU A 90 3.16 14.72 -3.63
CA GLU A 90 2.96 14.59 -5.05
C GLU A 90 1.91 13.52 -5.30
N PHE A 91 0.83 13.88 -6.01
CA PHE A 91 -0.18 12.94 -6.44
C PHE A 91 0.42 11.96 -7.45
N LEU A 92 0.25 10.66 -7.21
CA LEU A 92 0.65 9.64 -8.16
C LEU A 92 -0.53 9.11 -8.96
N TRP A 93 -1.55 8.62 -8.27
CA TRP A 93 -2.75 8.05 -8.84
C TRP A 93 -3.76 7.78 -7.72
N ALA A 94 -5.01 7.55 -8.07
CA ALA A 94 -6.05 7.15 -7.13
C ALA A 94 -6.93 6.05 -7.72
N ILE A 95 -7.64 5.35 -6.84
CA ILE A 95 -8.72 4.45 -7.21
C ILE A 95 -9.99 4.98 -6.59
N GLN A 96 -10.95 5.36 -7.43
CA GLN A 96 -12.28 5.77 -7.02
C GLN A 96 -13.24 4.58 -7.09
N LEU A 97 -14.06 4.40 -6.06
CA LEU A 97 -15.21 3.49 -6.13
C LEU A 97 -16.35 4.15 -6.90
N SER A 98 -16.96 3.40 -7.81
CA SER A 98 -18.09 3.84 -8.61
C SER A 98 -19.24 2.84 -8.52
N ASP A 99 -20.47 3.34 -8.72
CA ASP A 99 -21.68 2.52 -8.80
C ASP A 99 -21.96 2.04 -10.24
N LEU A 100 -21.00 2.25 -11.15
CA LEU A 100 -21.12 1.92 -12.56
C LEU A 100 -21.22 0.41 -12.78
N GLU A 101 -22.18 0.00 -13.61
CA GLU A 101 -22.47 -1.41 -13.86
C GLU A 101 -21.31 -2.06 -14.66
N GLY A 102 -20.56 -2.95 -14.01
CA GLY A 102 -19.36 -3.57 -14.58
C GLY A 102 -18.05 -2.83 -14.34
N ALA A 103 -18.07 -1.71 -13.62
CA ALA A 103 -16.86 -0.97 -13.24
C ALA A 103 -17.00 -0.42 -11.82
N ARG A 104 -16.64 -1.23 -10.83
CA ARG A 104 -16.67 -0.85 -9.41
C ARG A 104 -15.48 0.03 -9.04
N TYR A 105 -14.34 -0.14 -9.70
CA TYR A 105 -13.10 0.59 -9.44
C TYR A 105 -12.67 1.34 -10.68
N ILE A 106 -12.39 2.63 -10.50
CA ILE A 106 -11.91 3.52 -11.54
C ILE A 106 -10.51 3.98 -11.15
N LYS A 107 -9.52 3.73 -12.00
CA LYS A 107 -8.17 4.21 -11.82
C LYS A 107 -8.06 5.61 -12.40
N VAL A 108 -7.62 6.53 -11.56
CA VAL A 108 -7.31 7.91 -11.90
C VAL A 108 -5.80 8.05 -11.89
N ASP A 109 -5.21 8.57 -12.96
CA ASP A 109 -3.77 8.79 -13.07
C ASP A 109 -3.31 10.06 -12.32
N ALA A 110 -2.02 10.39 -12.39
CA ALA A 110 -1.48 11.60 -11.79
C ALA A 110 -2.14 12.88 -12.33
N GLN A 111 -2.66 12.92 -13.55
CA GLN A 111 -3.33 14.11 -14.09
C GLN A 111 -4.74 14.30 -13.51
N GLY A 112 -5.26 13.33 -12.76
CA GLY A 112 -6.66 13.31 -12.36
C GLY A 112 -7.56 12.74 -13.46
N GLU A 113 -7.00 12.08 -14.46
CA GLU A 113 -7.74 11.50 -15.58
C GLU A 113 -8.05 10.02 -15.33
N GLU A 114 -9.29 9.61 -15.62
CA GLU A 114 -9.71 8.22 -15.54
C GLU A 114 -9.07 7.43 -16.70
N VAL A 115 -8.17 6.51 -16.35
CA VAL A 115 -7.40 5.73 -17.34
C VAL A 115 -7.81 4.26 -17.42
N ALA A 116 -8.53 3.74 -16.40
CA ALA A 116 -9.02 2.36 -16.39
C ALA A 116 -10.28 2.19 -15.54
N TRP A 117 -11.14 1.26 -15.94
CA TRP A 117 -12.40 0.92 -15.28
C TRP A 117 -12.49 -0.61 -15.17
N THR A 118 -12.70 -1.14 -13.97
CA THR A 118 -12.75 -2.60 -13.74
C THR A 118 -13.62 -2.95 -12.54
N ASP A 119 -14.05 -4.21 -12.45
CA ASP A 119 -14.73 -4.77 -11.29
C ASP A 119 -13.80 -5.48 -10.30
N ALA A 120 -12.51 -5.59 -10.60
CA ALA A 120 -11.51 -6.22 -9.75
C ALA A 120 -10.38 -5.25 -9.39
N LEU A 121 -10.23 -4.93 -8.09
CA LEU A 121 -9.21 -4.02 -7.60
C LEU A 121 -7.78 -4.42 -8.04
N THR A 122 -7.47 -5.71 -8.01
CA THR A 122 -6.16 -6.27 -8.35
C THR A 122 -5.73 -5.98 -9.78
N ASP A 123 -6.68 -5.80 -10.70
CA ASP A 123 -6.41 -5.53 -12.11
C ASP A 123 -5.86 -4.10 -12.32
N LEU A 124 -6.15 -3.17 -11.40
CA LEU A 124 -5.66 -1.79 -11.45
C LEU A 124 -4.26 -1.60 -10.89
N LEU A 125 -3.81 -2.54 -10.06
CA LEU A 125 -2.60 -2.37 -9.26
C LEU A 125 -1.35 -2.64 -10.10
N PRO A 126 -0.27 -1.87 -9.88
CA PRO A 126 0.97 -2.04 -10.61
C PRO A 126 1.70 -3.34 -10.28
N PHE A 127 1.37 -3.98 -9.15
CA PHE A 127 1.97 -5.23 -8.69
C PHE A 127 0.89 -6.28 -8.52
N ASP A 128 1.19 -7.48 -9.03
CA ASP A 128 0.37 -8.65 -8.76
C ASP A 128 0.67 -9.13 -7.33
N LEU A 129 -0.08 -8.60 -6.36
CA LEU A 129 0.07 -8.94 -4.94
C LEU A 129 -0.48 -10.33 -4.59
N GLN A 130 -0.98 -11.11 -5.56
CA GLN A 130 -1.38 -12.50 -5.29
C GLN A 130 -0.18 -13.37 -4.90
N ASP A 131 1.05 -12.95 -5.20
CA ASP A 131 2.28 -13.69 -4.86
C ASP A 131 2.89 -13.30 -3.50
N ALA A 132 2.37 -12.26 -2.82
CA ALA A 132 2.85 -11.85 -1.49
C ALA A 132 2.21 -12.66 -0.35
N GLN A 133 1.94 -13.95 -0.60
CA GLN A 133 1.86 -14.91 0.48
C GLN A 133 3.32 -15.08 0.92
N ALA A 134 3.71 -14.40 2.01
CA ALA A 134 5.02 -14.60 2.61
C ALA A 134 5.31 -16.11 2.60
N PRO A 135 6.50 -16.55 2.13
CA PRO A 135 6.85 -17.95 2.29
C PRO A 135 6.60 -18.24 3.77
N ALA A 136 5.76 -19.25 4.04
CA ALA A 136 5.67 -19.77 5.38
C ALA A 136 7.12 -20.01 5.80
N ASP A 137 7.54 -19.39 6.89
CA ASP A 137 8.82 -19.64 7.52
C ASP A 137 8.77 -21.12 7.90
N ASP A 138 9.18 -21.99 6.96
CA ASP A 138 9.47 -23.39 7.23
C ASP A 138 10.77 -23.32 8.03
N GLU A 139 10.60 -23.17 9.35
CA GLU A 139 11.60 -23.42 10.36
C GLU A 139 12.08 -24.87 10.18
N GLU A 140 12.95 -25.12 9.20
CA GLU A 140 13.72 -26.37 9.12
C GLU A 140 14.70 -26.38 10.30
N ASP A 141 14.20 -26.88 11.45
CA ASP A 141 14.97 -27.40 12.57
C ASP A 141 15.94 -28.45 12.01
N GLU A 142 17.17 -28.03 11.66
CA GLU A 142 18.30 -28.92 11.44
C GLU A 142 18.78 -29.44 12.81
N ASP A 143 18.02 -30.37 13.39
CA ASP A 143 18.50 -31.36 14.34
C ASP A 143 19.41 -32.32 13.54
N ASP A 144 20.72 -32.11 13.57
CA ASP A 144 21.68 -33.15 13.16
C ASP A 144 22.63 -33.48 14.31
N GLU A 145 22.44 -34.70 14.78
CA GLU A 145 23.06 -35.38 15.90
C GLU A 145 24.58 -35.52 15.65
N GLU A 146 25.43 -34.86 16.45
CA GLU A 146 26.86 -35.16 16.42
C GLU A 146 27.12 -36.50 17.14
N ASP A 147 27.23 -37.53 16.29
CA ASP A 147 27.60 -38.92 16.53
C ASP A 147 28.81 -39.08 17.47
N GLY A 148 28.75 -40.14 18.28
CA GLY A 148 29.73 -40.45 19.29
C GLY A 148 31.05 -41.06 18.76
N GLU A 149 32.02 -41.05 19.67
CA GLU A 149 33.16 -41.97 19.79
C GLU A 149 34.35 -41.78 18.81
N ASP A 150 35.50 -41.33 19.34
CA ASP A 150 36.61 -42.24 19.68
C ASP A 150 37.72 -41.49 20.45
N ALA A 151 38.13 -42.06 21.59
CA ALA A 151 39.25 -41.59 22.38
C ALA A 151 40.54 -42.29 21.94
N PRO A 152 41.66 -41.59 21.67
CA PRO A 152 42.96 -42.23 21.69
C PRO A 152 43.66 -42.00 23.03
N ASP A 153 43.66 -43.08 23.78
CA ASP A 153 44.72 -43.64 24.63
C ASP A 153 45.91 -42.75 25.05
N ARG A 154 46.08 -42.72 26.36
CA ARG A 154 47.19 -42.15 27.12
C ARG A 154 48.43 -43.02 26.96
N ASN A 155 49.44 -42.56 26.21
CA ASN A 155 50.81 -43.06 26.40
C ASN A 155 51.91 -42.05 25.98
N ALA A 156 52.45 -41.32 26.95
CA ALA A 156 53.86 -40.93 27.05
C ALA A 156 54.14 -40.31 28.44
#